data_AF-A0A1I6B206-F1
#
_entry.id   AF-A0A1I6B206-F1
#
_cell.length_a   1.000
_cell.length_b   1.000
_cell.length_c   1.000
_cell.angle_alpha   90.00
_cell.angle_beta   90.00
_cell.angle_gamma   90.00
#
_symmetry.space_group_name_H-M   'P 1'
#
loop_
_entity.id
_entity.type
_entity.pdbx_description
1 polymer ?
#
loop_
_entity_poly.entity_id
_entity_poly.type
_entity_poly.pdbx_seq_one_letter_code
_entity_poly.pdbx_strand_id
1 'polypeptide(L)' 'MSKYISIFCLTLVASVILFFLFAGVFDGGDYAETAIYTIGTIIIVLLSFLISLMYYLINLLQRKI' A
#
# COMPACT_ATOMS: atom_id res chain seq x y z
N MET A 1 -12.87 16.18 0.20
CA MET A 1 -13.21 14.76 -0.06
C MET A 1 -12.55 14.24 -1.34
N SER A 2 -12.80 14.84 -2.52
CA SER A 2 -12.23 14.36 -3.81
C SER A 2 -10.68 14.28 -3.86
N LYS A 3 -9.95 15.26 -3.32
CA LYS A 3 -8.47 15.22 -3.27
C LYS A 3 -7.92 14.00 -2.51
N TYR A 4 -8.60 13.56 -1.45
CA TYR A 4 -8.15 12.43 -0.62
C TYR A 4 -8.44 11.09 -1.28
N ILE A 5 -9.59 10.97 -1.94
CA ILE A 5 -9.91 9.82 -2.79
C ILE A 5 -8.91 9.69 -3.94
N SER A 6 -8.46 10.82 -4.50
CA SER A 6 -7.46 10.84 -5.57
C SER A 6 -6.09 10.38 -5.08
N ILE A 7 -5.67 10.81 -3.89
CA ILE A 7 -4.40 10.38 -3.27
C ILE A 7 -4.45 8.88 -2.98
N PHE A 8 -5.57 8.38 -2.44
CA PHE A 8 -5.80 6.95 -2.21
C PHE A 8 -5.70 6.13 -3.49
N CYS A 9 -6.36 6.59 -4.56
CA CYS A 9 -6.33 5.89 -5.85
C CYS A 9 -4.92 5.89 -6.45
N LEU A 10 -4.19 7.00 -6.31
CA LEU A 10 -2.82 7.13 -6.81
C LEU A 10 -1.84 6.24 -6.05
N THR A 11 -1.97 6.13 -4.71
CA THR A 11 -1.13 5.23 -3.92
C THR A 11 -1.48 3.76 -4.13
N LEU A 12 -2.74 3.41 -4.40
CA LEU A 12 -3.13 2.05 -4.78
C LEU A 12 -2.51 1.66 -6.12
N VAL A 13 -2.54 2.56 -7.10
CA VAL A 13 -1.84 2.34 -8.38
C VAL A 13 -0.34 2.22 -8.18
N ALA A 14 0.26 3.05 -7.31
CA ALA A 14 1.68 2.97 -6.98
C ALA A 14 2.08 1.66 -6.28
N SER A 15 1.25 1.12 -5.38
CA SER A 15 1.52 -0.17 -4.73
C SER A 15 1.42 -1.34 -5.71
N VAL A 16 0.49 -1.28 -6.67
CA VAL A 16 0.40 -2.25 -7.78
C VAL A 16 1.63 -2.15 -8.69
N ILE A 17 2.11 -0.94 -9.00
CA ILE A 17 3.34 -0.77 -9.79
C ILE A 17 4.55 -1.33 -9.03
N LEU A 18 4.69 -1.02 -7.74
CA LEU A 18 5.76 -1.56 -6.89
C LEU A 18 5.68 -3.07 -6.79
N PHE A 19 4.48 -3.66 -6.75
CA PHE A 19 4.29 -5.11 -6.78
C PHE A 19 4.91 -5.72 -8.05
N PHE A 20 4.60 -5.20 -9.23
CA PHE A 20 5.21 -5.71 -10.47
C PHE A 20 6.72 -5.51 -10.51
N LEU A 21 7.22 -4.43 -9.90
CA LEU A 21 8.65 -4.13 -9.82
C LEU A 21 9.39 -5.09 -8.87
N PHE A 22 8.77 -5.45 -7.74
CA PHE A 22 9.35 -6.35 -6.75
C PHE A 22 9.06 -7.83 -6.99
N ALA A 23 8.02 -8.18 -7.76
CA ALA A 23 7.69 -9.58 -8.07
C ALA A 23 8.84 -10.32 -8.78
N GLY A 24 9.65 -9.60 -9.58
CA GLY A 24 10.85 -10.16 -10.21
C GLY A 24 12.09 -10.20 -9.32
N VAL A 25 12.08 -9.54 -8.16
CA VAL A 25 13.21 -9.52 -7.21
C VAL A 25 13.28 -10.79 -6.37
N PHE A 26 12.14 -11.43 -6.13
CA PHE A 26 12.02 -12.62 -5.28
C PHE A 26 12.04 -13.94 -6.05
N ASP A 27 12.39 -13.95 -7.34
CA ASP A 27 12.38 -15.17 -8.15
C ASP A 27 13.55 -16.10 -7.78
N GLY A 28 13.31 -16.99 -6.82
CA GLY A 28 14.25 -17.98 -6.29
C GLY A 28 14.07 -19.39 -6.88
N GLY A 29 13.16 -19.58 -7.84
CA GLY A 29 12.86 -20.88 -8.45
C GLY A 29 11.77 -21.71 -7.76
N ASP A 30 11.32 -21.31 -6.56
CA ASP A 30 10.10 -21.83 -5.92
C ASP A 30 8.96 -20.80 -6.01
N TYR A 31 7.98 -21.10 -6.87
CA TYR A 31 6.83 -20.24 -7.10
C TYR A 31 5.99 -19.97 -5.83
N ALA A 32 5.96 -20.90 -4.88
CA ALA A 32 5.21 -20.73 -3.64
C ALA A 32 5.87 -19.69 -2.72
N GLU A 33 7.20 -19.75 -2.60
CA GLU A 33 7.99 -18.82 -1.79
C GLU A 33 7.89 -17.39 -2.35
N THR A 34 8.08 -17.24 -3.66
CA THR A 34 7.95 -15.96 -4.37
C THR A 34 6.56 -15.35 -4.15
N ALA A 35 5.49 -16.16 -4.23
CA ALA A 35 4.13 -15.70 -4.01
C ALA A 35 3.91 -15.20 -2.57
N ILE A 36 4.42 -15.93 -1.57
CA ILE A 36 4.28 -15.58 -0.15
C ILE A 36 5.02 -14.28 0.15
N TYR A 37 6.26 -14.10 -0.31
CA TYR A 37 7.01 -12.86 -0.10
C TYR A 37 6.37 -11.67 -0.78
N THR A 38 5.84 -11.88 -1.99
CA THR A 38 5.21 -10.80 -2.73
C THR A 38 3.89 -10.37 -2.08
N ILE A 39 3.03 -11.32 -1.69
CA ILE A 39 1.77 -11.03 -0.98
C ILE A 39 2.04 -10.42 0.41
N GLY A 40 3.02 -10.94 1.15
CA GLY A 40 3.40 -10.40 2.45
C GLY A 40 3.84 -8.94 2.36
N THR A 41 4.65 -8.61 1.35
CA THR A 41 5.10 -7.23 1.09
C THR A 41 3.92 -6.31 0.76
N ILE A 42 2.97 -6.75 -0.07
CA ILE A 42 1.75 -5.99 -0.39
C ILE A 42 0.97 -5.67 0.88
N ILE A 43 0.73 -6.67 1.73
CA ILE A 43 -0.06 -6.51 2.96
C ILE A 43 0.60 -5.48 3.89
N ILE A 44 1.91 -5.55 4.07
CA ILE A 44 2.66 -4.61 4.91
C ILE A 44 2.52 -3.18 4.37
N VAL A 45 2.71 -2.99 3.06
CA VAL A 45 2.59 -1.66 2.42
C VAL A 45 1.18 -1.11 2.55
N LEU A 46 0.15 -1.93 2.32
CA LEU A 46 -1.26 -1.56 2.49
C LEU A 46 -1.59 -1.21 3.94
N LEU A 47 -1.07 -1.96 4.91
CA LEU A 47 -1.35 -1.75 6.32
C LEU A 47 -0.70 -0.47 6.83
N SER A 48 0.57 -0.22 6.50
CA SER A 48 1.26 1.04 6.82
C SER A 48 0.52 2.25 6.22
N PHE A 49 -0.02 2.10 5.02
CA PHE A 49 -0.81 3.15 4.37
C PHE A 49 -2.16 3.39 5.07
N LEU A 50 -2.91 2.33 5.42
CA LEU A 50 -4.17 2.42 6.19
C LEU A 50 -3.98 3.17 7.51
N ILE A 51 -2.88 2.88 8.22
CA ILE A 51 -2.53 3.56 9.47
C ILE A 51 -2.25 5.05 9.22
N SER A 52 -1.51 5.38 8.17
CA SER A 52 -1.24 6.78 7.79
C SER A 52 -2.53 7.53 7.44
N LEU A 53 -3.44 6.90 6.68
CA LEU A 53 -4.73 7.49 6.31
C LEU A 53 -5.62 7.74 7.54
N MET A 54 -5.67 6.78 8.46
CA MET A 54 -6.38 6.91 9.75
C MET A 54 -5.86 8.11 10.54
N TYR A 55 -4.55 8.24 10.68
CA TYR A 55 -3.93 9.33 11.44
C TYR A 55 -4.19 10.70 10.80
N TYR A 56 -4.12 10.76 9.47
CA TYR A 56 -4.47 11.95 8.70
C TYR A 56 -5.93 12.36 8.92
N LEU A 57 -6.85 11.38 8.88
CA LEU A 57 -8.28 11.63 9.06
C LEU A 57 -8.59 12.16 10.47
N ILE A 58 -7.95 11.60 11.49
CA ILE A 58 -8.04 12.06 12.89
C ILE A 58 -7.55 13.49 13.00
N ASN A 59 -6.37 13.81 12.45
CA ASN A 59 -5.80 15.15 12.49
C ASN A 59 -6.69 16.18 11.75
N LEU A 60 -7.28 15.79 10.62
CA LEU A 60 -8.23 16.65 9.90
C LEU A 60 -9.49 16.91 10.71
N LEU A 61 -10.02 15.88 11.39
CA LEU A 61 -11.19 16.01 12.27
C LEU A 61 -10.88 16.97 13.43
N GLN A 62 -9.72 16.82 14.08
CA GLN A 62 -9.28 17.69 15.18
C GLN A 62 -9.02 19.13 14.75
N ARG A 63 -8.60 19.39 13.50
CA ARG A 63 -8.45 20.77 12.99
C ARG A 63 -9.77 21.44 12.62
N LYS A 64 -10.86 20.67 12.51
CA LYS A 64 -12.19 21.17 12.12
C LYS A 64 -13.11 21.43 13.32
N ILE A 65 -12.78 20.85 14.47
CA ILE A 65 -13.40 21.10 15.78
C ILE A 65 -12.61 22.21 16.47
#